data_AF-A0A022RFP8-F1
#
_entry.id   AF-A0A022RFP8-F1
#
_cell.length_a   1.000
_cell.length_b   1.000
_cell.length_c   1.000
_cell.angle_alpha   90.00
_cell.angle_beta   90.00
_cell.angle_gamma   90.00
#
_symmetry.space_group_name_H-M   'P 1'
#
loop_
_entity.id
_entity.type
_entity.pdbx_description
1 polymer ?
#
loop_
_entity_poly.entity_id
_entity_poly.type
_entity_poly.pdbx_seq_one_letter_code
_entity_poly.pdbx_strand_id
1 'polypeptide(L)'
;KVSSDRLSSVIDTVNDRKLPPELRGQRNNVRSETDIINVVEQRVWHAMEEGQFENLPGKGKPLDLTSNPHVDPAEDTLYRILNKNGCAPEWIELNKEIRNSVASWRLALKKAWVHYNNKGDHSHDSKWLKSSEALKLQLRDLNNKVFRYNLIVPFGRQMLGFKWEREVDRLKEELQETDK
;
A
#
# COMPACT_ATOMS: atom_id res chain seq x y z
N LYS A 1 -4.59 37.80 -24.94
CA LYS A 1 -4.62 36.95 -26.16
C LYS A 1 -3.25 36.33 -26.47
N VAL A 2 -2.19 37.11 -26.67
CA VAL A 2 -0.82 36.63 -27.02
C VAL A 2 -0.27 35.52 -26.12
N SER A 3 -0.50 35.57 -24.80
CA SER A 3 -0.02 34.53 -23.87
C SER A 3 -0.74 33.19 -24.00
N SER A 4 -2.01 33.19 -24.41
CA SER A 4 -2.79 31.97 -24.62
C SER A 4 -2.32 31.24 -25.87
N ASP A 5 -2.08 31.99 -26.96
CA ASP A 5 -1.65 31.41 -28.25
C ASP A 5 -0.27 30.77 -28.16
N ARG A 6 0.64 31.33 -27.34
CA ARG A 6 1.96 30.73 -27.08
C ARG A 6 1.86 29.44 -26.28
N LEU A 7 1.00 29.38 -25.27
CA LEU A 7 0.78 28.15 -24.48
C LEU A 7 0.15 27.06 -25.34
N SER A 8 -0.85 27.40 -26.17
CA SER A 8 -1.44 26.46 -27.13
C SER A 8 -0.40 25.92 -28.10
N SER A 9 0.46 26.79 -28.65
CA SER A 9 1.54 26.36 -29.56
C SER A 9 2.56 25.43 -28.88
N VAL A 10 2.93 25.69 -27.63
CA VAL A 10 3.85 24.82 -26.88
C VAL A 10 3.22 23.46 -26.61
N ILE A 11 1.96 23.43 -26.15
CA ILE A 11 1.21 22.20 -25.91
C ILE A 11 1.08 21.38 -27.20
N ASP A 12 0.77 22.02 -28.33
CA ASP A 12 0.70 21.38 -29.64
C ASP A 12 2.03 20.73 -30.04
N THR A 13 3.17 21.41 -29.85
CA THR A 13 4.48 20.84 -30.18
C THR A 13 4.87 19.66 -29.28
N VAL A 14 4.44 19.68 -28.01
CA VAL A 14 4.67 18.58 -27.08
C VAL A 14 3.82 17.37 -27.47
N ASN A 15 2.56 17.60 -27.84
CA ASN A 15 1.65 16.55 -28.29
C ASN A 15 2.09 15.94 -29.63
N ASP A 16 2.56 16.76 -30.58
CA ASP A 16 3.07 16.29 -31.87
C ASP A 16 4.30 15.38 -31.70
N ARG A 17 5.17 15.66 -30.72
CA ARG A 17 6.30 14.77 -30.38
C ARG A 17 5.87 13.41 -29.86
N LYS A 18 4.67 13.27 -29.27
CA LYS A 18 4.14 12.00 -28.79
C LYS A 18 3.62 11.11 -29.92
N LEU A 19 3.33 11.69 -31.08
CA LEU A 19 2.84 10.95 -32.24
C LEU A 19 3.97 10.14 -32.91
N PRO A 20 3.63 9.00 -33.54
CA PRO A 20 4.52 8.31 -34.47
C PRO A 20 5.09 9.30 -35.51
N PRO A 21 6.37 9.19 -35.88
CA PRO A 21 7.03 10.04 -36.89
C PRO A 21 6.22 10.27 -38.16
N GLU A 22 5.47 9.25 -38.60
CA GLU A 22 4.62 9.23 -39.79
C GLU A 22 3.40 10.17 -39.67
N LEU A 23 2.98 10.48 -38.43
CA LEU A 23 1.83 11.32 -38.10
C LEU A 23 2.22 12.73 -37.63
N ARG A 24 3.51 13.03 -37.45
CA ARG A 24 3.97 14.35 -37.00
C ARG A 24 3.77 15.42 -38.07
N GLY A 25 3.33 16.61 -37.68
CA GLY A 25 3.08 17.72 -38.61
C GLY A 25 1.87 17.54 -39.54
N GLN A 26 1.20 16.38 -39.49
CA GLN A 26 0.03 16.04 -40.29
C GLN A 26 -1.27 16.45 -39.57
N ARG A 27 -1.40 17.75 -39.25
CA ARG A 27 -2.52 18.32 -38.45
C ARG A 27 -3.92 17.96 -38.97
N ASN A 28 -4.07 17.72 -40.28
CA ASN A 28 -5.36 17.45 -40.92
C ASN A 28 -5.62 15.95 -41.18
N ASN A 29 -4.64 15.09 -40.90
CA ASN A 29 -4.65 13.66 -41.24
C ASN A 29 -4.75 12.76 -40.00
N VAL A 30 -4.45 13.27 -38.80
CA VAL A 30 -4.87 12.64 -37.54
C VAL A 30 -6.31 13.06 -37.26
N ARG A 31 -7.27 12.40 -37.90
CA ARG A 31 -8.69 12.73 -37.82
C ARG A 31 -9.39 11.99 -36.67
N SER A 32 -8.80 10.90 -36.19
CA SER A 32 -9.37 10.04 -35.15
C SER A 32 -8.30 9.19 -34.45
N GLU A 33 -8.66 8.64 -33.29
CA GLU A 33 -7.88 7.61 -32.58
C GLU A 33 -7.56 6.39 -33.49
N THR A 34 -8.46 6.07 -34.41
CA THR A 34 -8.31 5.02 -35.41
C THR A 34 -7.10 5.22 -36.33
N ASP A 35 -6.75 6.46 -36.70
CA ASP A 35 -5.61 6.74 -37.56
C ASP A 35 -4.29 6.44 -36.85
N ILE A 36 -4.22 6.71 -35.54
CA ILE A 36 -3.07 6.40 -34.70
C ILE A 36 -2.92 4.88 -34.57
N ILE A 37 -4.02 4.18 -34.30
CA ILE A 37 -4.04 2.71 -34.21
C ILE A 37 -3.53 2.09 -35.52
N ASN A 38 -4.02 2.54 -36.67
CA ASN A 38 -3.60 2.01 -37.97
C ASN A 38 -2.09 2.15 -38.22
N VAL A 39 -1.51 3.30 -37.89
CA VAL A 39 -0.05 3.50 -38.03
C VAL A 39 0.74 2.63 -37.05
N VAL A 40 0.25 2.47 -35.81
CA VAL A 40 0.87 1.58 -34.83
C VAL A 40 0.82 0.13 -35.30
N GLU A 41 -0.33 -0.34 -35.77
CA GLU A 41 -0.50 -1.70 -36.30
C GLU A 41 0.45 -1.96 -37.49
N GLN A 42 0.54 -1.03 -38.45
CA GLN A 42 1.46 -1.15 -39.58
C GLN A 42 2.93 -1.25 -39.14
N ARG A 43 3.32 -0.55 -38.07
CA ARG A 43 4.67 -0.64 -37.49
C ARG A 43 4.91 -1.98 -36.81
N VAL A 44 3.92 -2.50 -36.08
CA VAL A 44 4.01 -3.82 -35.45
C VAL A 44 4.17 -4.88 -36.53
N TRP A 45 3.37 -4.84 -37.59
CA TRP A 45 3.48 -5.76 -38.73
C TRP A 45 4.86 -5.72 -39.40
N HIS A 46 5.37 -4.54 -39.77
CA HIS A 46 6.73 -4.43 -40.32
C HIS A 46 7.79 -4.99 -39.37
N ALA A 47 7.71 -4.69 -38.08
CA ALA A 47 8.65 -5.21 -37.09
C ALA A 47 8.56 -6.75 -36.93
N MET A 48 7.38 -7.34 -37.13
CA MET A 48 7.21 -8.79 -37.17
C MET A 48 7.83 -9.40 -38.44
N GLU A 49 7.61 -8.80 -39.62
CA GLU A 49 8.21 -9.25 -40.88
C GLU A 49 9.74 -9.16 -40.88
N GLU A 50 10.28 -8.08 -40.30
CA GLU A 50 11.72 -7.89 -40.11
C GLU A 50 12.33 -8.82 -39.04
N GLY A 51 11.50 -9.58 -38.32
CA GLY A 51 11.96 -10.48 -37.27
C GLY A 51 12.52 -9.75 -36.03
N GLN A 52 12.16 -8.48 -35.81
CA GLN A 52 12.60 -7.69 -34.65
C GLN A 52 12.20 -8.33 -33.30
N PHE A 53 11.16 -9.18 -33.31
CA PHE A 53 10.70 -9.93 -32.13
C PHE A 53 11.39 -11.30 -31.95
N GLU A 54 12.21 -11.75 -32.90
CA GLU A 54 12.80 -13.09 -32.87
C GLU A 54 13.94 -13.23 -31.86
N ASN A 55 14.72 -12.16 -31.63
CA ASN A 55 15.90 -12.15 -30.75
C ASN A 55 15.73 -11.19 -29.56
N LEU A 56 14.53 -11.14 -28.97
CA LEU A 56 14.30 -10.29 -27.80
C LEU A 56 15.14 -10.75 -26.59
N PRO A 57 15.72 -9.80 -25.83
CA PRO A 57 16.42 -10.12 -24.60
C PRO A 57 15.44 -10.81 -23.63
N GLY A 58 15.77 -12.04 -23.24
CA GLY A 58 14.93 -12.83 -22.32
C GLY A 58 13.92 -13.77 -22.98
N LYS A 59 13.86 -13.86 -24.32
CA LYS A 59 13.00 -14.84 -25.01
C LYS A 59 13.32 -16.26 -24.54
N GLY A 60 12.29 -17.00 -24.11
CA GLY A 60 12.38 -18.37 -23.59
C GLY A 60 12.96 -18.51 -22.18
N LYS A 61 13.36 -17.41 -21.53
CA LYS A 61 13.80 -17.42 -20.13
C LYS A 61 12.60 -17.15 -19.20
N PRO A 62 12.57 -17.74 -18.00
CA PRO A 62 11.60 -17.36 -16.98
C PRO A 62 11.69 -15.85 -16.70
N LEU A 63 10.54 -15.21 -16.54
CA LEU A 63 10.48 -13.79 -16.18
C LEU A 63 11.13 -13.57 -14.82
N ASP A 64 12.04 -12.60 -14.73
CA ASP A 64 12.64 -12.21 -13.46
C ASP A 64 11.64 -11.37 -12.65
N LEU A 65 11.00 -11.99 -11.67
CA LEU A 65 10.07 -11.35 -10.75
C LEU A 65 10.77 -10.70 -9.54
N THR A 66 12.10 -10.75 -9.46
CA THR A 66 12.84 -10.28 -8.28
C THR A 66 13.00 -8.76 -8.23
N SER A 67 12.96 -8.09 -9.38
CA SER A 67 13.14 -6.64 -9.48
C SER A 67 11.79 -5.96 -9.53
N ASN A 68 11.53 -5.02 -8.61
CA ASN A 68 10.33 -4.19 -8.67
C ASN A 68 10.67 -2.84 -9.31
N PRO A 69 10.29 -2.59 -10.57
CA PRO A 69 10.63 -1.34 -11.28
C PRO A 69 9.93 -0.09 -10.70
N HIS A 70 9.01 -0.26 -9.75
CA HIS A 70 8.30 0.82 -9.08
C HIS A 70 8.89 1.21 -7.72
N VAL A 71 9.98 0.56 -7.28
CA VAL A 71 10.65 0.84 -6.01
C VAL A 71 11.89 1.69 -6.27
N ASP A 72 12.22 2.56 -5.33
CA ASP A 72 13.48 3.33 -5.39
C ASP A 72 14.68 2.37 -5.50
N PRO A 73 15.68 2.63 -6.37
CA PRO A 73 16.81 1.72 -6.58
C PRO A 73 17.58 1.34 -5.31
N ALA A 74 17.67 2.25 -4.31
CA ALA A 74 18.34 1.95 -3.05
C ALA A 74 17.49 1.03 -2.17
N GLU A 75 16.17 1.25 -2.12
CA GLU A 75 15.24 0.36 -1.40
C GLU A 75 15.16 -1.04 -2.03
N ASP A 76 15.12 -1.13 -3.37
CA ASP A 76 15.10 -2.41 -4.08
C ASP A 76 16.37 -3.23 -3.80
N THR A 77 17.53 -2.55 -3.78
CA THR A 77 18.81 -3.18 -3.41
C THR A 77 18.77 -3.72 -1.97
N LEU A 78 18.28 -2.93 -1.02
CA LEU A 78 18.11 -3.34 0.38
C LEU A 78 17.20 -4.56 0.50
N TYR A 79 16.01 -4.53 -0.10
CA TYR A 79 15.06 -5.65 -0.04
C TYR A 79 15.60 -6.92 -0.66
N ARG A 80 16.36 -6.80 -1.76
CA ARG A 80 17.02 -7.92 -2.41
C ARG A 80 18.12 -8.54 -1.54
N ILE A 81 18.92 -7.72 -0.85
CA ILE A 81 19.93 -8.22 0.10
C ILE A 81 19.24 -8.95 1.26
N LEU A 82 18.20 -8.37 1.85
CA LEU A 82 17.45 -8.97 2.95
C LEU A 82 16.83 -10.32 2.52
N ASN A 83 16.17 -10.34 1.36
CA ASN A 83 15.55 -11.56 0.83
C ASN A 83 16.58 -12.67 0.56
N LYS A 84 17.75 -12.32 0.02
CA LYS A 84 18.85 -13.29 -0.19
C LYS A 84 19.35 -13.91 1.11
N ASN A 85 19.27 -13.19 2.23
CA ASN A 85 19.65 -13.68 3.56
C ASN A 85 18.48 -14.32 4.33
N GLY A 86 17.29 -14.42 3.73
CA GLY A 86 16.09 -14.91 4.40
C GLY A 86 15.57 -13.98 5.50
N CYS A 87 16.00 -12.71 5.49
CA CYS A 87 15.58 -11.69 6.46
C CYS A 87 14.44 -10.85 5.89
N ALA A 88 13.54 -10.41 6.77
CA ALA A 88 12.50 -9.45 6.41
C ALA A 88 12.95 -8.02 6.74
N PRO A 89 12.46 -7.00 6.02
CA PRO A 89 12.59 -5.61 6.43
C PRO A 89 12.02 -5.38 7.84
N GLU A 90 12.63 -4.46 8.58
CA GLU A 90 12.25 -4.12 9.96
C GLU A 90 10.75 -3.85 10.10
N TRP A 91 10.16 -3.10 9.17
CA TRP A 91 8.73 -2.76 9.22
C TRP A 91 7.82 -4.00 9.07
N ILE A 92 8.25 -5.06 8.37
CA ILE A 92 7.50 -6.32 8.29
C ILE A 92 7.50 -7.02 9.64
N GLU A 93 8.67 -7.09 10.29
CA GLU A 93 8.82 -7.73 11.59
C GLU A 93 8.04 -6.95 12.67
N LEU A 94 8.16 -5.63 12.68
CA LEU A 94 7.44 -4.75 13.58
C LEU A 94 5.92 -4.85 13.38
N ASN A 95 5.44 -4.98 12.14
CA ASN A 95 4.01 -5.22 11.87
C ASN A 95 3.54 -6.54 12.50
N LYS A 96 4.32 -7.62 12.36
CA LYS A 96 4.03 -8.91 12.99
C LYS A 96 3.99 -8.78 14.52
N GLU A 97 4.95 -8.07 15.10
CA GLU A 97 5.00 -7.80 16.54
C GLU A 97 3.78 -7.01 17.03
N ILE A 98 3.39 -5.94 16.32
CA ILE A 98 2.20 -5.14 16.63
C ILE A 98 0.95 -6.02 16.59
N ARG A 99 0.76 -6.83 15.54
CA ARG A 99 -0.41 -7.73 15.43
C ARG A 99 -0.50 -8.70 16.60
N ASN A 100 0.62 -9.32 16.98
CA ASN A 100 0.67 -10.23 18.13
C ASN A 100 0.39 -9.50 19.46
N SER A 101 0.94 -8.30 19.62
CA SER A 101 0.73 -7.46 20.81
C SER A 101 -0.74 -7.02 20.92
N VAL A 102 -1.38 -6.62 19.82
CA VAL A 102 -2.80 -6.29 19.76
C VAL A 102 -3.65 -7.50 20.17
N ALA A 103 -3.37 -8.68 19.62
CA ALA A 103 -4.16 -9.88 19.89
C ALA A 103 -4.10 -10.29 21.36
N SER A 104 -2.90 -10.29 21.95
CA SER A 104 -2.71 -10.58 23.37
C SER A 104 -3.35 -9.53 24.29
N TRP A 105 -3.21 -8.24 23.95
CA TRP A 105 -3.84 -7.14 24.67
C TRP A 105 -5.37 -7.24 24.64
N ARG A 106 -5.98 -7.52 23.49
CA ARG A 106 -7.44 -7.70 23.36
C ARG A 106 -7.94 -8.90 24.17
N LEU A 107 -7.19 -10.00 24.18
CA LEU A 107 -7.53 -11.16 25.02
C LEU A 107 -7.48 -10.80 26.51
N ALA A 108 -6.48 -10.03 26.95
CA ALA A 108 -6.38 -9.56 28.32
C ALA A 108 -7.55 -8.62 28.69
N LEU A 109 -7.90 -7.70 27.78
CA LEU A 109 -9.06 -6.82 27.93
C LEU A 109 -10.37 -7.61 28.07
N LYS A 110 -10.62 -8.59 27.18
CA LYS A 110 -11.81 -9.46 27.23
C LYS A 110 -11.89 -10.21 28.56
N LYS A 111 -10.79 -10.80 29.03
CA LYS A 111 -10.73 -11.49 30.33
C LYS A 111 -11.04 -10.57 31.51
N ALA A 112 -10.44 -9.38 31.53
CA ALA A 112 -10.69 -8.40 32.58
C ALA A 112 -12.15 -7.93 32.59
N TRP A 113 -12.73 -7.73 31.39
CA TRP A 113 -14.12 -7.33 31.22
C TRP A 113 -15.12 -8.38 31.70
N VAL A 114 -14.92 -9.65 31.35
CA VAL A 114 -15.78 -10.75 31.83
C VAL A 114 -15.75 -10.88 33.35
N HIS A 115 -14.57 -10.76 33.96
CA HIS A 115 -14.44 -10.78 35.41
C HIS A 115 -15.18 -9.61 36.09
N TYR A 116 -15.17 -8.43 35.47
CA TYR A 116 -15.92 -7.26 35.94
C TYR A 116 -17.44 -7.47 35.84
N ASN A 117 -17.95 -7.98 34.72
CA ASN A 117 -19.39 -8.20 34.51
C ASN A 117 -19.96 -9.29 35.44
N ASN A 118 -19.19 -10.35 35.74
CA ASN A 118 -19.67 -11.46 36.57
C ASN A 118 -19.90 -11.09 38.05
N LYS A 119 -19.42 -9.93 38.53
CA LYS A 119 -19.40 -9.61 39.96
C LYS A 119 -20.64 -8.92 40.52
N GLY A 120 -21.64 -8.55 39.72
CA GLY A 120 -22.94 -8.05 40.16
C GLY A 120 -22.97 -6.70 40.89
N ASP A 121 -21.86 -6.27 41.52
CA ASP A 121 -21.67 -4.96 42.15
C ASP A 121 -20.54 -4.20 41.45
N HIS A 122 -20.90 -3.09 40.81
CA HIS A 122 -20.02 -2.26 39.98
C HIS A 122 -19.51 -1.01 40.71
N SER A 123 -19.93 -0.79 41.96
CA SER A 123 -19.72 0.49 42.65
C SER A 123 -18.27 0.71 43.09
N HIS A 124 -17.52 -0.36 43.41
CA HIS A 124 -16.12 -0.26 43.89
C HIS A 124 -15.21 -1.42 43.45
N ASP A 125 -15.22 -1.82 42.16
CA ASP A 125 -14.24 -2.81 41.70
C ASP A 125 -12.83 -2.20 41.51
N SER A 126 -12.11 -2.10 42.63
CA SER A 126 -10.70 -1.68 42.66
C SER A 126 -9.81 -2.53 41.74
N LYS A 127 -10.18 -3.80 41.48
CA LYS A 127 -9.41 -4.67 40.58
C LYS A 127 -9.64 -4.30 39.12
N TRP A 128 -10.86 -3.97 38.73
CA TRP A 128 -11.16 -3.47 37.39
C TRP A 128 -10.45 -2.14 37.13
N LEU A 129 -10.51 -1.19 38.08
CA LEU A 129 -9.85 0.10 37.92
C LEU A 129 -8.34 -0.07 37.66
N LYS A 130 -7.65 -0.86 38.51
CA LYS A 130 -6.22 -1.17 38.33
C LYS A 130 -5.92 -1.88 37.00
N SER A 131 -6.74 -2.86 36.64
CA SER A 131 -6.56 -3.62 35.38
C SER A 131 -6.77 -2.72 34.16
N SER A 132 -7.77 -1.85 34.20
CA SER A 132 -8.07 -0.90 33.13
C SER A 132 -6.97 0.14 32.95
N GLU A 133 -6.37 0.62 34.04
CA GLU A 133 -5.24 1.55 34.01
C GLU A 133 -3.99 0.88 33.42
N ALA A 134 -3.68 -0.34 33.84
CA ALA A 134 -2.58 -1.12 33.28
C ALA A 134 -2.78 -1.39 31.77
N LEU A 135 -4.01 -1.74 31.35
CA LEU A 135 -4.34 -1.95 29.94
C LEU A 135 -4.25 -0.66 29.12
N LYS A 136 -4.61 0.50 29.69
CA LYS A 136 -4.44 1.81 29.04
C LYS A 136 -2.96 2.16 28.83
N LEU A 137 -2.10 1.85 29.79
CA LEU A 137 -0.65 2.02 29.64
C LEU A 137 -0.11 1.13 28.52
N GLN A 138 -0.51 -0.14 28.48
CA GLN A 138 -0.14 -1.05 27.39
C GLN A 138 -0.64 -0.56 26.03
N LEU A 139 -1.85 0.01 25.96
CA LEU A 139 -2.40 0.60 24.74
C LEU A 139 -1.56 1.78 24.25
N ARG A 140 -1.07 2.61 25.19
CA ARG A 140 -0.16 3.72 24.86
C ARG A 140 1.15 3.20 24.27
N ASP A 141 1.74 2.17 24.86
CA ASP A 141 2.99 1.59 24.36
C ASP A 141 2.79 0.92 22.99
N LEU A 142 1.65 0.28 22.78
CA LEU A 142 1.25 -0.24 21.48
C LEU A 142 1.12 0.87 20.43
N ASN A 143 0.48 1.99 20.78
CA ASN A 143 0.38 3.16 19.90
C ASN A 143 1.75 3.78 19.59
N ASN A 144 2.70 3.75 20.53
CA ASN A 144 4.07 4.17 20.25
C ASN A 144 4.75 3.25 19.22
N LYS A 145 4.51 1.93 19.28
CA LYS A 145 4.99 1.00 18.24
C LYS A 145 4.34 1.26 16.89
N VAL A 146 3.03 1.50 16.87
CA VAL A 146 2.28 1.90 15.67
C VAL A 146 2.86 3.19 15.06
N PHE A 147 3.15 4.18 15.90
CA PHE A 147 3.76 5.43 15.45
C PHE A 147 5.14 5.17 14.82
N ARG A 148 6.01 4.41 15.49
CA ARG A 148 7.32 4.01 14.94
C ARG A 148 7.17 3.29 13.60
N TYR A 149 6.27 2.32 13.50
CA TYR A 149 5.97 1.62 12.26
C TYR A 149 5.56 2.58 11.14
N ASN A 150 4.68 3.54 11.42
CA ASN A 150 4.21 4.51 10.42
C ASN A 150 5.33 5.43 9.90
N LEU A 151 6.41 5.61 10.67
CA LEU A 151 7.58 6.39 10.25
C LEU A 151 8.51 5.63 9.30
N ILE A 152 8.52 4.29 9.37
CA ILE A 152 9.48 3.45 8.62
C ILE A 152 8.84 2.69 7.45
N VAL A 153 7.51 2.62 7.40
CA VAL A 153 6.79 1.88 6.36
C VAL A 153 6.61 2.72 5.09
N PRO A 154 6.66 2.11 3.89
CA PRO A 154 6.26 2.80 2.66
C PRO A 154 4.86 3.42 2.73
N PHE A 155 4.68 4.53 2.01
CA PHE A 155 3.41 5.24 1.95
C PHE A 155 2.25 4.31 1.52
N GLY A 156 1.07 4.50 2.12
CA GLY A 156 -0.12 3.66 1.87
C GLY A 156 -0.20 2.38 2.70
N ARG A 157 0.85 2.02 3.47
CA ARG A 157 0.85 0.85 4.38
C ARG A 157 0.80 1.23 5.86
N GLN A 158 0.61 2.52 6.15
CA GLN A 158 0.47 3.05 7.50
C GLN A 158 -0.81 2.56 8.16
N MET A 159 -0.81 2.52 9.49
CA MET A 159 -1.93 2.04 10.30
C MET A 159 -2.43 3.11 11.27
N LEU A 160 -3.72 3.03 11.61
CA LEU A 160 -4.34 3.92 12.58
C LEU A 160 -4.00 3.48 14.01
N GLY A 161 -3.78 4.45 14.88
CA GLY A 161 -3.65 4.19 16.32
C GLY A 161 -4.98 3.72 16.94
N PHE A 162 -4.86 3.00 18.05
CA PHE A 162 -5.97 2.45 18.80
C PHE A 162 -6.47 3.45 19.85
N LYS A 163 -7.78 3.50 20.05
CA LYS A 163 -8.43 4.34 21.08
C LYS A 163 -9.15 3.43 22.08
N TRP A 164 -9.05 3.75 23.35
CA TRP A 164 -9.61 2.93 24.43
C TRP A 164 -11.11 2.72 24.26
N GLU A 165 -11.86 3.79 24.02
CA GLU A 165 -13.32 3.79 23.91
C GLU A 165 -13.77 2.89 22.76
N ARG A 166 -13.09 3.00 21.60
CA ARG A 166 -13.39 2.17 20.43
C ARG A 166 -13.07 0.68 20.63
N GLU A 167 -12.07 0.36 21.45
CA GLU A 167 -11.75 -1.03 21.79
C GLU A 167 -12.78 -1.62 22.75
N VAL A 168 -13.26 -0.83 23.72
CA VAL A 168 -14.33 -1.25 24.62
C VAL A 168 -15.66 -1.41 23.89
N ASP A 169 -16.02 -0.50 22.99
CA ASP A 169 -17.28 -0.58 22.26
C ASP A 169 -17.33 -1.78 21.31
N ARG A 170 -16.24 -2.03 20.56
CA ARG A 170 -16.10 -3.28 19.78
C ARG A 170 -16.23 -4.52 20.65
N LEU A 171 -15.64 -4.54 21.84
CA LEU A 171 -15.74 -5.69 22.74
C LEU A 171 -17.20 -5.94 23.17
N LYS A 172 -17.97 -4.88 23.43
CA LYS A 172 -19.39 -5.01 23.77
C LYS A 172 -20.19 -5.59 22.59
N GLU A 173 -19.93 -5.12 21.37
CA GLU A 173 -20.55 -5.65 20.15
C GLU A 173 -20.23 -7.14 19.96
N GLU A 174 -18.96 -7.52 20.13
CA GLU A 174 -18.51 -8.93 20.01
C GLU A 174 -19.24 -9.84 21.03
N LEU A 175 -19.37 -9.39 22.28
CA LEU A 175 -20.07 -10.17 23.31
C LEU A 175 -21.58 -10.28 23.06
N GLN A 176 -22.22 -9.21 22.57
CA GLN A 176 -23.64 -9.23 22.20
C GLN A 176 -23.94 -10.21 21.05
N GLU A 177 -22.99 -10.42 20.15
CA GLU A 177 -23.13 -11.37 19.04
C GLU A 177 -22.87 -12.82 19.47
N THR A 178 -22.12 -13.03 20.56
CA THR A 178 -21.86 -14.38 21.10
C THR A 178 -23.02 -14.93 21.93
N ASP A 179 -23.87 -14.05 22.47
CA ASP A 179 -25.04 -14.40 23.30
C ASP A 179 -26.34 -14.61 22.48
N LYS A 180 -26.29 -14.41 21.15
CA LYS A 180 -27.40 -14.68 20.21
C LYS A 180 -27.25 -16.06 19.56
#